data_AF-A0A3D4UNP0-F1
#
_entry.id   AF-A0A3D4UNP0-F1
#
_cell.length_a   1.000
_cell.length_b   1.000
_cell.length_c   1.000
_cell.angle_alpha   90.00
_cell.angle_beta   90.00
_cell.angle_gamma   90.00
#
_symmetry.space_group_name_H-M   'P 1'
#
loop_
_entity.id
_entity.type
_entity.pdbx_description
1 polymer ?
#
loop_
_entity_poly.entity_id
_entity_poly.type
_entity_poly.pdbx_seq_one_letter_code
_entity_poly.pdbx_strand_id
1 'polypeptide(L)'
;MTSDQAHDHEVTRSLECWFKKHARPLPWRTDHRDPYRSLVSELMLQQTQVSRVLEKYTPFLDRFPSVQALAEAPEDEVLAAWSGLGYYRRARLLHACAKAIVEHHDGIVPQTLNELLALPGIG
;
A
#
# COMPACT_ATOMS: atom_id res chain seq x y z
N MET A 1 1.69 -13.23 -34.81
CA MET A 1 1.06 -13.35 -33.48
C MET A 1 0.49 -14.76 -33.39
N THR A 2 0.84 -15.51 -32.35
CA THR A 2 0.27 -16.84 -32.11
C THR A 2 -1.18 -16.71 -31.62
N SER A 3 -2.00 -17.76 -31.77
CA SER A 3 -3.39 -17.78 -31.29
C SER A 3 -3.49 -17.46 -29.79
N ASP A 4 -2.47 -17.84 -29.02
CA ASP A 4 -2.36 -17.57 -27.57
C ASP A 4 -2.21 -16.07 -27.27
N GLN A 5 -1.32 -15.37 -27.99
CA GLN A 5 -1.13 -13.93 -27.80
C GLN A 5 -2.37 -13.11 -28.18
N ALA A 6 -3.15 -13.58 -29.16
CA ALA A 6 -4.39 -12.91 -29.54
C ALA A 6 -5.46 -13.05 -28.45
N HIS A 7 -5.53 -14.22 -27.81
CA HIS A 7 -6.45 -14.49 -26.70
C HIS A 7 -6.09 -13.66 -25.46
N ASP A 8 -4.82 -13.61 -25.07
CA ASP A 8 -4.34 -12.82 -23.92
C ASP A 8 -4.67 -11.33 -24.07
N HIS A 9 -4.52 -10.78 -25.28
CA HIS A 9 -4.87 -9.39 -25.57
C HIS A 9 -6.37 -9.12 -25.46
N GLU A 10 -7.21 -10.06 -25.89
CA GLU A 10 -8.66 -9.94 -25.79
C GLU A 10 -9.13 -9.94 -24.33
N VAL A 11 -8.59 -10.85 -23.52
CA VAL A 11 -8.88 -10.92 -22.08
C VAL A 11 -8.43 -9.63 -21.39
N THR A 12 -7.19 -9.18 -21.64
CA THR A 12 -6.64 -7.95 -21.05
C THR A 12 -7.54 -6.75 -21.37
N ARG A 13 -7.89 -6.56 -22.65
CA ARG A 13 -8.75 -5.45 -23.08
C ARG A 13 -10.14 -5.50 -22.42
N SER A 14 -10.72 -6.69 -22.31
CA SER A 14 -12.04 -6.88 -21.69
C SER A 14 -12.01 -6.55 -20.20
N LEU A 15 -10.99 -7.01 -19.48
CA LEU A 15 -10.79 -6.71 -18.06
C LEU A 15 -10.56 -5.21 -17.82
N GLU A 16 -9.72 -4.56 -18.62
CA GLU A 16 -9.49 -3.11 -18.52
C GLU A 16 -10.77 -2.31 -18.77
N CYS A 17 -11.55 -2.68 -19.80
CA CYS A 17 -12.81 -2.01 -20.11
C CYS A 17 -13.84 -2.18 -18.98
N TRP A 18 -13.93 -3.37 -18.40
CA TRP A 18 -14.79 -3.62 -17.26
C TRP A 18 -14.34 -2.81 -16.03
N PHE A 19 -13.04 -2.82 -15.72
CA PHE A 19 -12.50 -2.11 -14.56
C PHE A 19 -12.74 -0.61 -14.66
N LYS A 20 -12.52 0.00 -15.83
CA LYS A 20 -12.81 1.42 -16.09
C LYS A 20 -14.27 1.80 -15.80
N LYS A 21 -15.22 0.89 -16.02
CA LYS A 21 -16.66 1.13 -15.84
C LYS A 21 -17.17 0.78 -14.44
N HIS A 22 -16.54 -0.18 -13.76
CA HIS A 22 -17.08 -0.78 -12.54
C HIS A 22 -16.17 -0.70 -11.31
N ALA A 23 -14.98 -0.09 -11.43
CA ALA A 23 -14.09 0.09 -10.28
C ALA A 23 -14.75 0.91 -9.18
N ARG A 24 -14.71 0.39 -7.95
CA ARG A 24 -15.14 1.13 -6.76
C ARG A 24 -14.21 2.32 -6.50
N PRO A 25 -14.75 3.50 -6.13
CA PRO A 25 -13.95 4.62 -5.66
C PRO A 25 -13.38 4.27 -4.29
N LEU A 26 -12.06 4.15 -4.20
CA LEU A 26 -11.34 3.88 -2.95
C LEU A 26 -10.32 4.99 -2.75
N PRO A 27 -10.10 5.49 -1.51
CA PRO A 27 -9.27 6.66 -1.27
C PRO A 27 -7.78 6.44 -1.61
N TRP A 28 -7.34 5.19 -1.66
CA TRP A 28 -5.99 4.81 -2.13
C TRP A 28 -5.89 4.60 -3.64
N ARG A 29 -7.01 4.68 -4.38
CA ARG A 29 -7.04 4.63 -5.86
C ARG A 29 -7.17 6.04 -6.41
N THR A 30 -6.03 6.72 -6.52
CA THR A 30 -5.92 8.07 -7.07
C THR A 30 -5.31 8.03 -8.48
N ASP A 31 -5.62 9.04 -9.30
CA ASP A 31 -5.04 9.17 -10.65
C ASP A 31 -3.51 9.33 -10.60
N HIS A 32 -3.02 10.05 -9.59
CA HIS A 32 -1.61 10.13 -9.26
C HIS A 32 -1.28 9.12 -8.17
N ARG A 33 -0.48 8.10 -8.50
CA ARG A 33 -0.04 7.10 -7.51
C ARG A 33 1.07 7.67 -6.65
N ASP A 34 0.83 7.72 -5.35
CA ASP A 34 1.82 8.01 -4.34
C ASP A 34 2.32 6.67 -3.75
N PRO A 35 3.62 6.33 -3.91
CA PRO A 35 4.18 5.07 -3.43
C PRO A 35 3.98 4.82 -1.93
N TYR A 36 4.06 5.86 -1.09
CA TYR A 36 3.86 5.74 0.34
C TYR A 36 2.41 5.40 0.65
N ARG A 37 1.47 6.11 0.02
CA ARG A 37 0.03 5.85 0.17
C ARG A 37 -0.38 4.46 -0.29
N SER A 38 0.23 3.97 -1.37
CA SER A 38 0.02 2.60 -1.86
C SER A 38 0.56 1.57 -0.85
N LEU A 39 1.79 1.75 -0.34
CA LEU A 39 2.38 0.89 0.67
C LEU A 39 1.49 0.75 1.91
N VAL A 40 0.99 1.88 2.43
CA VAL A 40 0.08 1.90 3.60
C VAL A 40 -1.21 1.13 3.29
N SER A 41 -1.85 1.39 2.14
CA SER A 41 -3.11 0.71 1.80
C SER A 41 -2.93 -0.79 1.64
N GLU A 42 -1.86 -1.24 0.98
CA GLU A 42 -1.62 -2.67 0.73
C GLU A 42 -1.37 -3.41 2.05
N LEU A 43 -0.54 -2.87 2.96
CA LEU A 43 -0.32 -3.50 4.27
C LEU A 43 -1.59 -3.48 5.14
N MET A 44 -2.42 -2.44 5.07
CA MET A 44 -3.71 -2.43 5.77
C MET A 44 -4.68 -3.46 5.21
N LEU A 45 -4.68 -3.72 3.89
CA LEU A 45 -5.59 -4.64 3.22
C LEU A 45 -5.23 -6.12 3.39
N GLN A 46 -4.00 -6.44 3.78
CA GLN A 46 -3.59 -7.82 4.09
C GLN A 46 -4.51 -8.42 5.16
N GLN A 47 -5.25 -9.47 4.79
CA GLN A 47 -6.19 -10.19 5.67
C GLN A 47 -7.21 -9.27 6.39
N THR A 48 -7.56 -8.13 5.80
CA THR A 48 -8.49 -7.15 6.38
C THR A 48 -9.54 -6.74 5.34
N GLN A 49 -10.80 -6.62 5.77
CA GLN A 49 -11.88 -6.18 4.87
C GLN A 49 -11.72 -4.71 4.47
N VAL A 50 -12.04 -4.40 3.21
CA VAL A 50 -11.98 -3.04 2.66
C VAL A 50 -12.74 -2.01 3.52
N SER A 51 -13.94 -2.36 4.01
CA SER A 51 -14.77 -1.48 4.85
C SER A 51 -14.03 -1.00 6.10
N ARG A 52 -13.29 -1.90 6.75
CA ARG A 52 -12.51 -1.59 7.94
C ARG A 52 -11.27 -0.75 7.64
N VAL A 53 -10.65 -0.95 6.47
CA VAL A 53 -9.54 -0.09 6.03
C VAL A 53 -10.04 1.32 5.70
N LEU A 54 -11.22 1.47 5.09
CA LEU A 54 -11.80 2.79 4.80
C LEU A 54 -11.95 3.66 6.05
N GLU A 55 -12.31 3.07 7.19
CA GLU A 55 -12.45 3.79 8.47
C GLU A 55 -11.11 4.31 9.03
N LYS A 56 -9.99 3.68 8.65
CA LYS A 56 -8.67 3.91 9.28
C LYS A 56 -7.67 4.58 8.36
N TYR A 57 -7.82 4.43 7.05
CA TYR A 57 -6.83 4.88 6.07
C TYR A 57 -6.59 6.40 6.13
N THR A 58 -7.65 7.21 6.04
CA THR A 58 -7.53 8.67 6.06
C THR A 58 -6.98 9.18 7.40
N PRO A 59 -7.54 8.80 8.57
CA PRO A 59 -6.99 9.23 9.86
C PRO A 59 -5.52 8.82 10.07
N PHE A 60 -5.11 7.64 9.57
CA PHE A 60 -3.73 7.19 9.65
C PHE A 60 -2.80 8.10 8.82
N LEU A 61 -3.19 8.44 7.60
CA LEU A 61 -2.41 9.35 6.74
C LEU A 61 -2.44 10.80 7.23
N ASP A 62 -3.51 11.25 7.86
CA ASP A 62 -3.55 12.58 8.48
C ASP A 62 -2.54 12.67 9.64
N ARG A 63 -2.37 11.56 10.40
CA ARG A 63 -1.40 11.48 11.48
C ARG A 63 0.04 11.29 10.97
N PHE A 64 0.22 10.47 9.94
CA PHE A 64 1.50 10.16 9.32
C PHE A 64 1.44 10.50 7.83
N PRO A 65 1.65 11.78 7.46
CA PRO A 65 1.43 12.23 6.08
C PRO A 65 2.53 11.82 5.10
N SER A 66 3.66 11.31 5.59
CA SER A 66 4.80 10.88 4.77
C SER A 66 5.51 9.66 5.38
N VAL A 67 6.35 9.01 4.58
CA VAL A 67 7.19 7.91 5.05
C VAL A 67 8.15 8.36 6.16
N GLN A 68 8.66 9.60 6.09
CA GLN A 68 9.49 10.21 7.13
C GLN A 68 8.71 10.38 8.43
N ALA A 69 7.52 10.97 8.37
CA ALA A 69 6.68 11.15 9.55
C ALA A 69 6.32 9.82 10.22
N LEU A 70 6.08 8.78 9.43
CA LEU A 70 5.83 7.44 9.96
C LEU A 70 7.09 6.82 10.57
N ALA A 71 8.26 6.96 9.94
CA ALA A 71 9.51 6.41 10.42
C ALA A 71 9.95 7.02 11.76
N GLU A 72 9.78 8.34 11.91
CA GLU A 72 10.14 9.12 13.10
C GLU A 72 9.17 8.92 14.27
N ALA A 73 7.93 8.49 13.99
CA ALA A 73 6.92 8.30 15.02
C ALA A 73 7.33 7.23 16.06
N PRO A 74 6.99 7.42 17.35
CA PRO A 74 7.10 6.36 18.34
C PRO A 74 6.26 5.14 17.94
N GLU A 75 6.76 3.92 18.17
CA GLU A 75 6.03 2.69 17.82
C GLU A 75 4.63 2.65 18.45
N ASP A 76 4.51 3.07 19.71
CA ASP A 76 3.23 3.08 20.43
C ASP A 76 2.18 3.98 19.75
N GLU A 77 2.58 5.09 19.13
CA GLU A 77 1.66 5.95 18.36
C GLU A 77 1.20 5.26 17.07
N VAL A 78 2.10 4.54 16.39
CA VAL A 78 1.76 3.78 15.19
C VAL A 78 0.79 2.64 15.54
N LEU A 79 1.04 1.93 16.64
CA LEU A 79 0.15 0.88 17.14
C LEU A 79 -1.22 1.44 17.55
N ALA A 80 -1.25 2.60 18.19
CA ALA A 80 -2.49 3.27 18.57
C ALA A 80 -3.32 3.67 17.33
N ALA A 81 -2.69 4.26 16.31
CA ALA A 81 -3.36 4.60 15.05
C ALA A 81 -3.87 3.37 14.29
N TRP A 82 -3.16 2.23 14.41
CA TRP A 82 -3.55 0.95 13.80
C TRP A 82 -4.67 0.21 14.56
N SER A 83 -4.99 0.65 15.79
CA SER A 83 -5.94 -0.02 16.65
C SER A 83 -7.29 -0.25 15.95
N GLY A 84 -7.80 -1.48 16.04
CA GLY A 84 -9.02 -1.94 15.38
C GLY A 84 -8.81 -2.64 14.03
N LEU A 85 -7.65 -2.52 13.37
CA LEU A 85 -7.35 -3.26 12.13
C LEU A 85 -6.93 -4.72 12.40
N GLY A 86 -6.57 -5.06 13.64
CA GLY A 86 -6.07 -6.39 14.02
C GLY A 86 -4.67 -6.68 13.48
N TYR A 87 -4.10 -7.81 13.90
CA TYR A 87 -2.77 -8.29 13.49
C TYR A 87 -1.69 -7.19 13.57
N TYR A 88 -1.40 -6.71 14.78
CA TYR A 88 -0.46 -5.60 15.06
C TYR A 88 0.96 -5.83 14.53
N ARG A 89 1.33 -7.07 14.19
CA ARG A 89 2.59 -7.35 13.48
C ARG A 89 2.67 -6.59 12.16
N ARG A 90 1.57 -6.34 11.45
CA ARG A 90 1.57 -5.53 10.21
C ARG A 90 1.89 -4.06 10.46
N ALA A 91 1.38 -3.49 11.56
CA ALA A 91 1.72 -2.13 11.96
C ALA A 91 3.23 -1.99 12.21
N ARG A 92 3.82 -2.94 12.94
CA ARG A 92 5.27 -2.98 13.20
C ARG A 92 6.08 -3.18 11.93
N LEU A 93 5.62 -4.04 11.03
CA LEU A 93 6.27 -4.24 9.72
C LEU A 93 6.20 -2.98 8.87
N LEU A 94 5.06 -2.30 8.81
CA LEU A 94 4.94 -1.02 8.10
C LEU A 94 5.87 0.04 8.69
N HIS A 95 5.98 0.11 10.02
CA HIS A 95 6.89 1.03 10.70
C HIS A 95 8.35 0.72 10.40
N ALA A 96 8.74 -0.56 10.48
CA ALA A 96 10.07 -1.02 10.11
C ALA A 96 10.38 -0.77 8.62
N CYS A 97 9.40 -0.95 7.74
CA CYS A 97 9.48 -0.64 6.32
C CYS A 97 9.76 0.86 6.10
N ALA A 98 9.01 1.73 6.77
CA ALA A 98 9.22 3.18 6.71
C ALA A 98 10.62 3.58 7.20
N LYS A 99 11.09 2.99 8.31
CA LYS A 99 12.45 3.22 8.81
C LYS A 99 13.52 2.77 7.81
N ALA A 100 13.38 1.58 7.23
CA ALA A 100 14.31 1.07 6.22
C ALA A 100 14.34 1.96 4.96
N ILE A 101 13.20 2.50 4.53
CA ILE A 101 13.12 3.45 3.41
C ILE A 101 13.88 4.74 3.74
N VAL A 102 13.73 5.27 4.94
CA VAL A 102 14.46 6.47 5.37
C VAL A 102 15.95 6.21 5.49
N GLU A 103 16.34 5.08 6.08
CA GLU A 103 17.75 4.76 6.37
C GLU A 103 18.55 4.34 5.13
N HIS A 104 17.95 3.60 4.21
CA HIS A 104 18.67 2.97 3.09
C HIS A 104 18.31 3.55 1.72
N HIS A 105 17.25 4.35 1.63
CA HIS A 105 16.74 4.89 0.37
C HIS A 105 16.43 6.39 0.43
N ASP A 106 17.05 7.13 1.35
CA ASP A 106 16.91 8.58 1.52
C ASP A 106 15.45 9.06 1.66
N GLY A 107 14.58 8.20 2.21
CA GLY A 107 13.15 8.49 2.37
C GLY A 107 12.34 8.43 1.07
N ILE A 108 12.90 7.83 0.01
CA ILE A 108 12.25 7.61 -1.28
C ILE A 108 11.87 6.14 -1.37
N VAL A 109 10.58 5.85 -1.58
CA VAL A 109 10.12 4.46 -1.79
C VAL A 109 10.78 3.90 -3.05
N PRO A 110 11.48 2.74 -2.97
CA PRO A 110 12.15 2.13 -4.12
C PRO A 110 11.20 1.83 -5.27
N GLN A 111 11.71 1.89 -6.50
CA GLN A 111 10.91 1.69 -7.72
C GLN A 111 11.19 0.36 -8.41
N THR A 112 12.19 -0.40 -7.97
CA THR A 112 12.49 -1.72 -8.52
C THR A 112 11.87 -2.82 -7.67
N LEU A 113 11.47 -3.91 -8.32
CA LEU A 113 10.86 -5.05 -7.64
C LEU A 113 11.80 -5.66 -6.58
N ASN A 114 13.09 -5.80 -6.90
CA ASN A 114 14.05 -6.42 -5.99
C ASN A 114 14.28 -5.59 -4.73
N GLU A 115 14.35 -4.25 -4.86
CA GLU A 115 14.49 -3.37 -3.71
C GLU A 115 13.21 -3.36 -2.87
N LEU A 116 12.03 -3.34 -3.50
CA LEU A 116 10.75 -3.44 -2.79
C LEU A 116 10.64 -4.74 -1.99
N LEU A 117 11.02 -5.88 -2.58
CA LEU A 117 11.01 -7.19 -1.91
C LEU A 117 12.03 -7.30 -0.77
N ALA A 118 13.05 -6.46 -0.74
CA ALA A 118 14.00 -6.40 0.37
C ALA A 118 13.45 -5.66 1.60
N LEU A 119 12.36 -4.89 1.45
CA LEU A 119 11.78 -4.12 2.54
C LEU A 119 11.00 -5.02 3.53
N PRO A 120 11.05 -4.71 4.84
CA PRO A 120 10.28 -5.42 5.85
C PRO A 120 8.79 -5.48 5.52
N GLY A 121 8.22 -6.69 5.52
CA GLY A 121 6.77 -6.89 5.36
C GLY A 121 6.26 -6.84 3.91
N ILE A 122 7.16 -6.73 2.94
CA ILE A 122 6.86 -6.87 1.50
C ILE A 122 7.21 -8.28 1.05
N GLY A 123 6.33 -8.89 0.25
CA GLY A 123 6.47 -10.26 -0.26
C GLY A 123 5.40 -10.63 -1.26
#